data_AF-A0A7M4D1A5-F1
#
_entry.id   AF-A0A7M4D1A5-F1
#
_cell.length_a   1.000
_cell.length_b   1.000
_cell.length_c   1.000
_cell.angle_alpha   90.00
_cell.angle_beta   90.00
_cell.angle_gamma   90.00
#
_symmetry.space_group_name_H-M   'P 1'
#
loop_
_entity.id
_entity.type
_entity.pdbx_description
1 polymer ?
#
loop_
_entity_poly.entity_id
_entity_poly.type
_entity_poly.pdbx_seq_one_letter_code
_entity_poly.pdbx_strand_id
1 'polypeptide(L)'
;MSDTIIEKQIKNKENSSDISKEDLKKKTIENFDDAELKKKISDFLQFVGYRLCLYSFSNLSLSVGTTNMDNIYDTVATRINTPAAKLITFTIKTYYGKLSLPELEELKTEFENNPVATHILKSRVQSYVYNNHVSYEKRQKIIKLLGFRTLPPTTKKLN
;
A
#
# COMPACT_ATOMS: atom_id res chain seq x y z
N MET A 1 -59.31 -0.38 38.63
CA MET A 1 -59.13 -1.18 37.39
C MET A 1 -58.04 -0.57 36.48
N SER A 2 -57.04 0.11 37.07
CA SER A 2 -56.01 0.84 36.31
C SER A 2 -54.59 0.37 36.65
N ASP A 3 -54.38 -0.33 37.76
CA ASP A 3 -53.05 -0.80 38.19
C ASP A 3 -52.59 -2.09 37.49
N THR A 4 -53.52 -2.90 36.98
CA THR A 4 -53.21 -4.15 36.27
C THR A 4 -52.67 -3.92 34.85
N ILE A 5 -52.88 -2.73 34.28
CA ILE A 5 -52.40 -2.37 32.93
C ILE A 5 -50.97 -1.83 32.99
N ILE A 6 -50.61 -1.13 34.08
CA ILE A 6 -49.28 -0.53 34.26
C ILE A 6 -48.23 -1.62 34.56
N GLU A 7 -48.54 -2.61 35.42
CA GLU A 7 -47.62 -3.72 35.67
C GLU A 7 -47.38 -4.60 34.44
N LYS A 8 -48.38 -4.76 33.57
CA LYS A 8 -48.24 -5.50 32.31
C LYS A 8 -47.38 -4.78 31.27
N GLN A 9 -47.30 -3.46 31.33
CA GLN A 9 -46.46 -2.64 30.43
C GLN A 9 -45.00 -2.57 30.91
N ILE A 10 -44.75 -2.58 32.22
CA ILE A 10 -43.38 -2.57 32.77
C ILE A 10 -42.70 -3.92 32.56
N LYS A 11 -43.41 -5.04 32.79
CA LYS A 11 -42.85 -6.39 32.61
C LYS A 11 -42.56 -6.79 31.15
N ASN A 12 -43.21 -6.12 30.20
CA ASN A 12 -42.98 -6.33 28.76
C ASN A 12 -41.85 -5.45 28.18
N LYS A 13 -41.37 -4.46 28.95
CA LYS A 13 -40.30 -3.55 28.50
C LYS A 13 -38.92 -3.97 29.00
N GLU A 14 -38.83 -4.74 30.08
CA GLU A 14 -37.56 -5.26 30.60
C GLU A 14 -37.13 -6.59 29.94
N ASN A 15 -38.03 -7.31 29.26
CA ASN A 15 -37.71 -8.60 28.65
C ASN A 15 -37.27 -8.55 27.16
N SER A 16 -37.09 -7.36 26.57
CA SER A 16 -36.68 -7.23 25.15
C SER A 16 -35.24 -6.72 24.95
N SER A 17 -34.54 -6.30 26.00
CA SER A 17 -33.19 -5.74 25.88
C SER A 17 -32.05 -6.75 26.05
N ASP A 18 -32.31 -7.96 26.56
CA ASP A 18 -31.23 -8.93 26.87
C ASP A 18 -31.08 -10.09 25.87
N ILE A 19 -32.01 -10.24 24.92
CA ILE A 19 -31.96 -11.34 23.94
C ILE A 19 -31.16 -11.00 22.66
N SER A 20 -30.59 -9.79 22.53
CA SER A 20 -30.06 -9.33 21.21
C SER A 20 -28.58 -8.91 21.19
N LYS A 21 -27.75 -9.28 22.18
CA LYS A 21 -26.30 -9.01 22.11
C LYS A 21 -25.44 -10.26 22.14
N GLU A 22 -25.88 -11.31 22.84
CA GLU A 22 -25.13 -12.57 22.90
C GLU A 22 -25.35 -13.44 21.66
N ASP A 23 -26.56 -13.48 21.11
CA ASP A 23 -26.87 -14.26 19.89
C ASP A 23 -26.28 -13.64 18.63
N LEU A 24 -26.16 -12.31 18.57
CA LEU A 24 -25.44 -11.58 17.51
C LEU A 24 -23.92 -11.77 17.60
N LYS A 25 -23.36 -11.86 18.81
CA LYS A 25 -21.94 -12.24 19.02
C LYS A 25 -21.68 -13.69 18.63
N LYS A 26 -22.52 -14.65 19.06
CA LYS A 26 -22.37 -16.07 18.72
C LYS A 26 -22.46 -16.32 17.22
N LYS A 27 -23.43 -15.69 16.54
CA LYS A 27 -23.60 -15.85 15.08
C LYS A 27 -22.47 -15.26 14.23
N THR A 28 -21.73 -14.29 14.77
CA THR A 28 -20.59 -13.64 14.08
C THR A 28 -19.29 -14.41 14.30
N ILE A 29 -19.17 -15.20 15.37
CA ILE A 29 -17.94 -15.92 15.73
C ILE A 29 -17.94 -17.36 15.18
N GLU A 30 -19.11 -17.99 14.99
CA GLU A 30 -19.19 -19.42 14.66
C GLU A 30 -19.03 -19.81 13.17
N ASN A 31 -18.71 -18.88 12.26
CA ASN A 31 -18.47 -19.23 10.84
C ASN A 31 -17.36 -18.41 10.17
N PHE A 32 -16.29 -18.07 10.89
CA PHE A 32 -15.07 -17.61 10.21
C PHE A 32 -14.21 -18.83 9.87
N ASP A 33 -14.05 -19.10 8.58
CA ASP A 33 -13.03 -20.04 8.11
C ASP A 33 -11.65 -19.53 8.61
N ASP A 34 -11.00 -20.31 9.46
CA ASP A 34 -9.68 -19.99 10.02
C ASP A 34 -8.65 -19.64 8.94
N ALA A 35 -8.79 -20.23 7.74
CA ALA A 35 -7.94 -19.90 6.59
C ALA A 35 -8.23 -18.49 6.05
N GLU A 36 -9.50 -18.09 5.96
CA GLU A 36 -9.90 -16.73 5.54
C GLU A 36 -9.43 -15.68 6.57
N LEU A 37 -9.57 -15.98 7.86
CA LEU A 37 -9.12 -15.09 8.93
C LEU A 37 -7.59 -14.91 8.89
N LYS A 38 -6.83 -16.00 8.78
CA LYS A 38 -5.37 -15.95 8.64
C LYS A 38 -4.94 -15.14 7.41
N LYS A 39 -5.64 -15.31 6.28
CA LYS A 39 -5.39 -14.54 5.07
C LYS A 39 -5.62 -13.05 5.30
N LYS A 40 -6.75 -12.66 5.90
CA LYS A 40 -7.06 -11.25 6.21
C LYS A 40 -6.02 -10.62 7.14
N ILE A 41 -5.58 -11.34 8.17
CA ILE A 41 -4.52 -10.87 9.07
C ILE A 41 -3.20 -10.71 8.33
N SER A 42 -2.82 -11.68 7.49
CA SER A 42 -1.62 -11.60 6.66
C SER A 42 -1.67 -10.40 5.71
N ASP A 43 -2.78 -10.21 4.99
CA ASP A 43 -2.97 -9.09 4.06
C ASP A 43 -2.87 -7.74 4.81
N PHE A 44 -3.47 -7.65 6.00
CA PHE A 44 -3.38 -6.46 6.84
C PHE A 44 -1.96 -6.18 7.32
N LEU A 45 -1.24 -7.19 7.82
CA LEU A 45 0.16 -7.05 8.24
C LEU A 45 1.06 -6.64 7.08
N GLN A 46 0.85 -7.23 5.89
CA GLN A 46 1.54 -6.83 4.67
C GLN A 46 1.26 -5.37 4.32
N PHE A 47 -0.01 -4.93 4.43
CA PHE A 47 -0.37 -3.53 4.20
C PHE A 47 0.30 -2.57 5.19
N VAL A 48 0.31 -2.90 6.49
CA VAL A 48 0.99 -2.10 7.52
C VAL A 48 2.49 -2.03 7.27
N GLY A 49 3.13 -3.17 7.02
CA GLY A 49 4.55 -3.24 6.70
C GLY A 49 4.89 -2.43 5.45
N TYR A 50 4.05 -2.53 4.42
CA TYR A 50 4.16 -1.74 3.21
C TYR A 50 4.10 -0.23 3.47
N ARG A 51 3.13 0.24 4.27
CA ARG A 51 3.00 1.65 4.64
C ARG A 51 4.21 2.14 5.43
N LEU A 52 4.73 1.33 6.34
CA LEU A 52 5.92 1.63 7.11
C LEU A 52 7.14 1.78 6.20
N CYS A 53 7.37 0.81 5.29
CA CYS A 53 8.47 0.87 4.33
C CYS A 53 8.41 2.13 3.47
N LEU A 54 7.25 2.46 2.90
CA LEU A 54 7.08 3.68 2.10
C LEU A 54 7.38 4.95 2.88
N TYR A 55 6.93 5.01 4.14
CA TYR A 55 7.19 6.16 5.01
C TYR A 55 8.68 6.30 5.32
N SER A 56 9.35 5.21 5.71
CA SER A 56 10.79 5.20 5.97
C SER A 56 11.59 5.58 4.74
N PHE A 57 11.23 5.09 3.55
CA PHE A 57 11.92 5.41 2.29
C PHE A 57 11.74 6.88 1.92
N SER A 58 10.55 7.44 2.14
CA SER A 58 10.29 8.86 1.87
C SER A 58 11.13 9.75 2.78
N ASN A 59 11.18 9.45 4.09
CA ASN A 59 12.00 10.19 5.04
C ASN A 59 13.48 10.07 4.72
N LEU A 60 13.96 8.87 4.38
CA LEU A 60 15.35 8.65 4.02
C LEU A 60 15.73 9.45 2.76
N SER A 61 14.89 9.44 1.73
CA SER A 61 15.09 10.29 0.55
C SER A 61 15.22 11.76 0.92
N LEU A 62 14.34 12.27 1.78
CA LEU A 62 14.38 13.67 2.21
C LEU A 62 15.62 14.01 3.03
N SER A 63 16.08 13.10 3.90
CA SER A 63 17.25 13.32 4.75
C SER A 63 18.57 13.37 3.98
N VAL A 64 18.66 12.66 2.85
CA VAL A 64 19.89 12.63 2.04
C VAL A 64 20.07 13.94 1.24
N GLY A 65 18.98 14.58 0.84
CA GLY A 65 18.97 16.02 0.54
C GLY A 65 19.71 16.52 -0.71
N THR A 66 20.16 15.65 -1.62
CA THR A 66 21.05 16.07 -2.73
C THR A 66 20.72 15.43 -4.08
N THR A 67 20.71 16.27 -5.12
CA THR A 67 20.69 15.88 -6.55
C THR A 67 22.10 15.41 -6.98
N ASN A 68 22.20 14.59 -8.03
CA ASN A 68 23.46 14.17 -8.68
C ASN A 68 24.43 13.29 -7.86
N MET A 69 23.94 12.49 -6.90
CA MET A 69 24.74 11.53 -6.14
C MET A 69 24.42 10.06 -6.47
N ASP A 70 23.87 9.82 -7.66
CA ASP A 70 23.41 8.51 -8.15
C ASP A 70 24.45 7.39 -7.91
N ASN A 71 25.72 7.64 -8.23
CA ASN A 71 26.83 6.69 -8.04
C ASN A 71 27.05 6.30 -6.57
N ILE A 72 26.84 7.22 -5.63
CA ILE A 72 27.00 6.96 -4.20
C ILE A 72 25.84 6.08 -3.72
N TYR A 73 24.61 6.38 -4.15
CA TYR A 73 23.44 5.57 -3.82
C TYR A 73 23.55 4.16 -4.38
N ASP A 74 24.09 4.02 -5.60
CA ASP A 74 24.36 2.72 -6.22
C ASP A 74 25.42 1.96 -5.44
N THR A 75 26.53 2.60 -5.08
CA THR A 75 27.61 1.97 -4.28
C THR A 75 27.08 1.46 -2.94
N VAL A 76 26.25 2.27 -2.25
CA VAL A 76 25.64 1.88 -0.97
C VAL A 76 24.65 0.72 -1.17
N ALA A 77 23.81 0.76 -2.20
CA ALA A 77 22.88 -0.32 -2.50
C ALA A 77 23.59 -1.63 -2.85
N THR A 78 24.66 -1.58 -3.64
CA THR A 78 25.49 -2.74 -3.97
C THR A 78 26.17 -3.30 -2.72
N ARG A 79 26.63 -2.45 -1.80
CA ARG A 79 27.24 -2.89 -0.53
C ARG A 79 26.24 -3.58 0.40
N ILE A 80 25.01 -3.06 0.50
CA ILE A 80 23.96 -3.66 1.33
C ILE A 80 23.38 -4.92 0.66
N ASN A 81 23.28 -4.90 -0.66
CA ASN A 81 22.82 -6.00 -1.51
C ASN A 81 21.46 -6.61 -1.09
N THR A 82 20.46 -5.76 -0.83
CA THR A 82 19.08 -6.20 -0.55
C THR A 82 18.07 -5.56 -1.48
N PRO A 83 16.92 -6.20 -1.74
CA PRO A 83 15.82 -5.58 -2.50
C PRO A 83 15.36 -4.23 -1.92
N ALA A 84 15.37 -4.10 -0.59
CA ALA A 84 15.02 -2.85 0.08
C ALA A 84 16.02 -1.72 -0.24
N ALA A 85 17.33 -2.01 -0.23
CA ALA A 85 18.36 -1.03 -0.56
C ALA A 85 18.22 -0.55 -2.02
N LYS A 86 17.95 -1.46 -2.95
CA LYS A 86 17.70 -1.13 -4.36
C LYS A 86 16.43 -0.28 -4.54
N LEU A 87 15.35 -0.62 -3.84
CA LEU A 87 14.10 0.17 -3.85
C LEU A 87 14.31 1.57 -3.28
N ILE A 88 15.08 1.71 -2.21
CA ILE A 88 15.45 3.00 -1.62
C ILE A 88 16.24 3.81 -2.64
N THR A 89 17.31 3.25 -3.21
CA THR A 89 18.15 3.94 -4.19
C THR A 89 17.34 4.41 -5.41
N PHE A 90 16.49 3.54 -5.97
CA PHE A 90 15.56 3.91 -7.03
C PHE A 90 14.60 5.02 -6.60
N THR A 91 14.11 4.97 -5.36
CA THR A 91 13.20 5.98 -4.79
C THR A 91 13.87 7.35 -4.68
N ILE A 92 15.12 7.41 -4.19
CA ILE A 92 15.93 8.63 -4.08
C ILE A 92 16.19 9.22 -5.47
N LYS A 93 16.70 8.40 -6.40
CA LYS A 93 16.98 8.80 -7.79
C LYS A 93 15.74 9.36 -8.49
N THR A 94 14.60 8.69 -8.35
CA THR A 94 13.34 9.15 -8.95
C THR A 94 12.72 10.34 -8.21
N TYR A 95 13.12 10.62 -6.97
CA TYR A 95 12.63 11.78 -6.22
C TYR A 95 13.29 13.07 -6.71
N TYR A 96 14.60 13.04 -6.91
CA TYR A 96 15.39 14.19 -7.31
C TYR A 96 15.67 14.27 -8.82
N GLY A 97 15.50 13.16 -9.54
CA GLY A 97 15.88 13.02 -10.94
C GLY A 97 14.78 12.45 -11.84
N LYS A 98 15.19 12.00 -13.03
CA LYS A 98 14.29 11.38 -14.00
C LYS A 98 14.25 9.88 -13.82
N LEU A 99 13.07 9.28 -13.95
CA LEU A 99 12.94 7.82 -13.95
C LEU A 99 13.71 7.20 -15.12
N SER A 100 14.61 6.27 -14.82
CA SER A 100 15.36 5.48 -15.80
C SER A 100 14.54 4.25 -16.20
N LEU A 101 14.31 4.05 -17.51
CA LEU A 101 13.61 2.86 -18.00
C LEU A 101 14.45 1.59 -17.88
N PRO A 102 15.76 1.57 -18.24
CA PRO A 102 16.59 0.39 -18.06
C PRO A 102 16.63 -0.09 -16.61
N GLU A 103 16.83 0.82 -15.67
CA GLU A 103 16.85 0.50 -14.23
C GLU A 103 15.50 -0.05 -13.75
N LEU A 104 14.38 0.44 -14.30
CA LEU A 104 13.05 -0.08 -14.00
C LEU A 104 12.85 -1.51 -14.54
N GLU A 105 13.38 -1.81 -15.71
CA GLU A 105 13.32 -3.16 -16.32
C GLU A 105 14.12 -4.17 -15.51
N GLU A 106 15.32 -3.78 -15.07
CA GLU A 106 16.16 -4.59 -14.19
C GLU A 106 15.46 -4.90 -12.86
N LEU A 107 14.95 -3.87 -12.17
CA LEU A 107 14.24 -4.04 -10.90
C LEU A 107 12.96 -4.85 -11.03
N LYS A 108 12.21 -4.70 -12.13
CA LYS A 108 11.01 -5.52 -12.40
C LYS A 108 11.38 -7.00 -12.49
N THR A 109 12.48 -7.31 -13.18
CA THR A 109 12.92 -8.69 -13.41
C THR A 109 13.42 -9.29 -12.10
N GLU A 110 14.20 -8.54 -11.34
CA GLU A 110 14.71 -8.99 -10.04
C GLU A 110 13.58 -9.25 -9.02
N PHE A 111 12.54 -8.43 -9.01
CA PHE A 111 11.46 -8.53 -8.03
C PHE A 111 10.29 -9.41 -8.46
N GLU A 112 10.37 -10.10 -9.61
CA GLU A 112 9.28 -10.92 -10.14
C GLU A 112 8.76 -11.98 -9.15
N ASN A 113 9.67 -12.54 -8.34
CA ASN A 113 9.34 -13.52 -7.30
C ASN A 113 9.06 -12.89 -5.92
N ASN A 114 9.13 -11.56 -5.79
CA ASN A 114 8.87 -10.84 -4.55
C ASN A 114 7.66 -9.90 -4.73
N PRO A 115 6.45 -10.34 -4.34
CA PRO A 115 5.23 -9.57 -4.57
C PRO A 115 5.24 -8.23 -3.82
N VAL A 116 5.85 -8.17 -2.64
CA VAL A 116 5.95 -6.95 -1.83
C VAL A 116 6.85 -5.93 -2.53
N ALA A 117 8.05 -6.34 -2.94
CA ALA A 117 8.98 -5.45 -3.64
C ALA A 117 8.41 -4.97 -4.98
N THR A 118 7.75 -5.86 -5.73
CA THR A 118 7.04 -5.50 -6.96
C THR A 118 5.93 -4.47 -6.71
N HIS A 119 5.17 -4.62 -5.63
CA HIS A 119 4.10 -3.68 -5.29
C HIS A 119 4.67 -2.30 -4.92
N ILE A 120 5.75 -2.26 -4.14
CA ILE A 120 6.45 -1.01 -3.78
C ILE A 120 6.98 -0.31 -5.03
N LEU A 121 7.64 -1.05 -5.93
CA LEU A 121 8.14 -0.51 -7.19
C LEU A 121 7.01 0.11 -8.02
N LYS A 122 5.90 -0.60 -8.19
CA LYS A 122 4.71 -0.10 -8.91
C LYS A 122 4.16 1.17 -8.30
N SER A 123 4.00 1.22 -6.98
CA SER A 123 3.50 2.41 -6.30
C SER A 123 4.44 3.61 -6.46
N ARG A 124 5.76 3.38 -6.37
CA ARG A 124 6.76 4.43 -6.57
C ARG A 124 6.66 5.02 -7.97
N VAL A 125 6.52 4.18 -9.00
CA VAL A 125 6.37 4.62 -10.39
C VAL A 125 5.06 5.38 -10.61
N GLN A 126 3.95 4.94 -10.03
CA GLN A 126 2.67 5.67 -10.09
C GLN A 126 2.80 7.07 -9.47
N SER A 127 3.42 7.17 -8.29
CA SER A 127 3.70 8.44 -7.62
C SER A 127 4.58 9.35 -8.48
N TYR A 128 5.60 8.80 -9.14
CA TYR A 128 6.47 9.55 -10.05
C TYR A 128 5.70 10.12 -11.24
N VAL A 129 4.92 9.28 -11.93
CA VAL A 129 4.14 9.66 -13.13
C VAL A 129 3.06 10.69 -12.80
N TYR A 130 2.48 10.63 -11.60
CA TYR A 130 1.50 11.61 -11.15
C TYR A 130 2.11 13.01 -10.95
N ASN A 131 3.32 13.06 -10.38
CA ASN A 131 3.99 14.30 -9.99
C ASN A 131 4.89 14.92 -11.09
N ASN A 132 5.28 14.14 -12.10
CA ASN A 132 6.21 14.56 -13.14
C ASN A 132 5.62 14.41 -14.54
N HIS A 133 6.02 15.30 -15.46
CA HIS A 133 5.65 15.15 -16.85
C HIS A 133 6.41 13.96 -17.47
N VAL A 134 5.67 13.00 -18.02
CA VAL A 134 6.21 11.82 -18.70
C VAL A 134 5.57 11.73 -20.08
N SER A 135 6.40 11.66 -21.13
CA SER A 135 5.91 11.59 -22.52
C SER A 135 4.98 10.39 -22.73
N TYR A 136 4.04 10.51 -23.67
CA TYR A 136 3.08 9.45 -23.98
C TYR A 136 3.76 8.12 -24.29
N GLU A 137 4.81 8.13 -25.12
CA GLU A 137 5.59 6.94 -25.47
C GLU A 137 6.20 6.28 -24.23
N LYS A 138 6.79 7.07 -23.32
CA LYS A 138 7.38 6.56 -22.09
C LYS A 138 6.33 6.01 -21.13
N ARG A 139 5.14 6.62 -21.05
CA ARG A 139 4.01 6.09 -20.28
C ARG A 139 3.54 4.74 -20.81
N GLN A 140 3.44 4.58 -22.13
CA GLN A 140 3.06 3.31 -22.75
C GLN A 140 4.07 2.20 -22.46
N LYS A 141 5.37 2.50 -22.53
CA LYS A 141 6.42 1.55 -22.14
C LYS A 141 6.29 1.11 -20.67
N ILE A 142 6.07 2.06 -19.76
CA ILE A 142 5.87 1.77 -18.32
C ILE A 142 4.63 0.90 -18.10
N ILE A 143 3.51 1.19 -18.78
CA ILE A 143 2.27 0.40 -18.69
C ILE A 143 2.53 -1.05 -19.09
N LYS A 144 3.18 -1.26 -20.24
CA LYS A 144 3.52 -2.58 -20.74
C LYS A 144 4.47 -3.33 -19.80
N LEU A 145 5.50 -2.64 -19.30
CA LEU A 145 6.52 -3.24 -18.46
C LEU A 145 6.00 -3.70 -17.09
N LEU A 146 5.19 -2.87 -16.43
CA LEU A 146 4.70 -3.15 -15.08
C LEU A 146 3.31 -3.81 -15.07
N GLY A 147 2.71 -4.04 -16.25
CA GLY A 147 1.39 -4.64 -16.40
C GLY A 147 0.28 -3.79 -15.78
N PHE A 148 0.36 -2.47 -15.93
CA PHE A 148 -0.73 -1.58 -15.49
C PHE A 148 -1.89 -1.63 -16.48
N ARG A 149 -3.12 -1.41 -16.01
CA ARG A 149 -4.26 -1.12 -16.90
C ARG A 149 -4.18 0.30 -17.43
N THR A 150 -3.93 1.25 -16.53
CA THR A 150 -3.77 2.67 -16.83
C THR A 150 -2.81 3.30 -15.81
N LEU A 151 -2.21 4.44 -16.18
CA LEU A 151 -1.41 5.27 -15.28
C LEU A 151 -2.19 6.54 -14.89
N PRO A 152 -1.96 7.09 -13.68
CA PRO A 152 -2.64 8.30 -13.24
C PRO A 152 -2.34 9.48 -14.17
N PRO A 153 -3.30 10.40 -14.37
CA PRO A 153 -3.12 11.55 -15.25
C PRO A 153 -2.01 12.47 -14.73
N THR A 154 -1.21 13.02 -15.64
CA THR A 154 -0.17 14.00 -15.34
C THR A 154 -0.81 15.32 -14.91
N THR A 155 -0.48 15.79 -13.70
CA THR A 155 -1.05 17.03 -13.14
C THR A 155 -0.28 18.30 -13.53
N LYS A 156 0.99 18.19 -13.95
CA LYS A 156 1.77 19.34 -14.43
C LYS A 156 1.37 19.72 -15.87
N LYS A 157 0.75 20.90 -16.01
CA LYS A 157 0.58 21.58 -17.30
C LYS A 157 1.96 21.95 -17.88
N LEU A 158 2.11 21.81 -19.19
CA LEU A 158 3.23 22.41 -19.93
C LEU A 158 3.15 23.92 -19.74
N ASN A 159 4.13 24.50 -19.06
CA ASN A 159 4.42 25.93 -19.15
C ASN A 159 5.42 26.13 -20.29
#